data_AF-A0A1I4JNP9-F1
#
_entry.id   AF-A0A1I4JNP9-F1
#
_cell.length_a   1.000
_cell.length_b   1.000
_cell.length_c   1.000
_cell.angle_alpha   90.00
_cell.angle_beta   90.00
_cell.angle_gamma   90.00
#
_symmetry.space_group_name_H-M   'P 1'
#
loop_
_entity.id
_entity.type
_entity.pdbx_description
1 polymer ?
#
loop_
_entity_poly.entity_id
_entity_poly.type
_entity_poly.pdbx_seq_one_letter_code
_entity_poly.pdbx_strand_id
1 'polypeptide(L)'
;MTAEVATSSFRGNPPPVEVLHAGVWLAGELLGWRHDEAGSCRVRVRCVVGGLRHTAWTDLTHLRLPAPAPDDAASTGPATPCPADHDAPTDRFPPASDIPRPRRAGLVEWIGG
;
A
#
# COMPACT_ATOMS: atom_id res chain seq x y z
N MET A 1 -14.24 -16.46 25.11
CA MET A 1 -13.96 -17.09 23.80
C MET A 1 -13.04 -16.12 23.07
N THR A 2 -11.75 -16.42 22.96
CA THR A 2 -10.84 -15.66 22.09
C THR A 2 -11.10 -16.10 20.67
N ALA A 3 -11.63 -15.22 19.81
CA ALA A 3 -11.73 -15.53 18.39
C ALA A 3 -10.33 -15.79 17.83
N GLU A 4 -10.16 -16.90 17.12
CA GLU A 4 -8.93 -17.17 16.41
C GLU A 4 -8.79 -16.15 15.26
N VAL A 5 -7.81 -15.25 15.39
CA VAL A 5 -7.47 -14.29 14.33
C VAL A 5 -6.72 -15.03 13.23
N ALA A 6 -7.45 -15.45 12.19
CA ALA A 6 -6.85 -16.10 11.03
C ALA A 6 -5.84 -15.16 10.35
N THR A 7 -4.59 -15.61 10.22
CA THR A 7 -3.52 -14.92 9.50
C THR A 7 -3.29 -15.60 8.17
N SER A 8 -3.34 -14.82 7.10
CA SER A 8 -2.98 -15.21 5.74
C SER A 8 -1.59 -14.71 5.40
N SER A 9 -0.87 -15.47 4.57
CA SER A 9 0.51 -15.14 4.14
C SER A 9 0.63 -15.29 2.64
N PHE A 10 1.50 -14.48 2.02
CA PHE A 10 1.86 -14.70 0.62
C PHE A 10 2.72 -15.97 0.47
N ARG A 11 2.51 -16.72 -0.61
CA ARG A 11 3.35 -17.87 -0.99
C ARG A 11 4.47 -17.37 -1.90
N GLY A 12 5.71 -17.81 -1.64
CA GLY A 12 6.86 -17.45 -2.47
C GLY A 12 7.51 -16.12 -2.07
N ASN A 13 7.98 -15.35 -3.06
CA ASN A 13 8.60 -14.05 -2.81
C ASN A 13 7.53 -13.02 -2.40
N PRO A 14 7.67 -12.34 -1.26
CA PRO A 14 6.67 -11.38 -0.82
C PRO A 14 6.58 -10.18 -1.78
N PRO A 15 5.37 -9.71 -2.10
CA PRO A 15 5.20 -8.60 -3.03
C PRO A 15 5.82 -7.29 -2.48
N PRO A 16 6.45 -6.49 -3.35
CA PRO A 16 7.03 -5.21 -2.95
C PRO A 16 5.91 -4.20 -2.64
N VAL A 17 6.09 -3.42 -1.58
CA VAL A 17 5.18 -2.36 -1.14
C VAL A 17 5.97 -1.16 -0.61
N GLU A 18 5.34 -0.01 -0.52
CA GLU A 18 5.86 1.13 0.24
C GLU A 18 5.05 1.32 1.53
N VAL A 19 5.76 1.50 2.64
CA VAL A 19 5.19 1.64 3.99
C VAL A 19 5.36 3.08 4.46
N LEU A 20 4.28 3.71 4.90
CA LEU A 20 4.33 5.04 5.50
C LEU A 20 4.93 4.97 6.92
N HIS A 21 6.10 5.57 7.10
CA HIS A 21 6.79 5.66 8.38
C HIS A 21 7.26 7.09 8.64
N ALA A 22 6.85 7.67 9.78
CA ALA A 22 7.21 9.05 10.16
C ALA A 22 6.95 10.11 9.06
N GLY A 23 5.91 9.90 8.25
CA GLY A 23 5.56 10.79 7.14
C GLY A 23 6.34 10.55 5.84
N VAL A 24 7.23 9.54 5.80
CA VAL A 24 8.02 9.15 4.63
C VAL A 24 7.58 7.77 4.15
N TRP A 25 7.52 7.58 2.83
CA TRP A 25 7.28 6.28 2.23
C TRP A 25 8.59 5.50 2.11
N LEU A 26 8.66 4.32 2.74
CA LEU A 26 9.83 3.46 2.74
C LEU A 26 9.55 2.18 1.96
N ALA A 27 10.51 1.74 1.15
CA ALA A 27 10.41 0.46 0.45
C ALA A 27 10.34 -0.70 1.46
N GLY A 28 9.48 -1.66 1.16
CA GLY A 28 9.22 -2.83 1.98
C GLY A 28 8.57 -3.97 1.21
N GLU A 29 8.19 -5.00 1.96
CA GLU A 29 7.61 -6.23 1.46
C GLU A 29 6.38 -6.56 2.28
N LEU A 30 5.30 -6.95 1.62
CA LEU A 30 4.07 -7.37 2.27
C LEU A 30 4.13 -8.88 2.51
N LEU A 31 4.14 -9.28 3.78
CA LEU A 31 4.30 -10.68 4.19
C LEU A 31 2.95 -11.40 4.33
N GLY A 32 1.90 -10.68 4.71
CA GLY A 32 0.60 -11.27 5.00
C GLY A 32 -0.41 -10.27 5.52
N TRP A 33 -1.59 -10.76 5.88
CA TRP A 33 -2.70 -9.96 6.40
C TRP A 33 -3.53 -10.78 7.40
N ARG A 34 -4.29 -10.08 8.24
CA ARG A 34 -5.25 -10.65 9.18
C ARG A 34 -6.45 -9.73 9.28
N HIS A 35 -7.61 -10.27 9.60
CA HIS A 35 -8.79 -9.49 9.93
C HIS A 35 -9.00 -9.51 11.44
N ASP A 36 -9.27 -8.35 12.02
CA ASP A 36 -9.73 -8.26 13.40
C ASP A 36 -11.22 -8.68 13.52
N GLU A 37 -11.72 -8.89 14.74
CA GLU A 37 -13.13 -9.22 15.00
C GLU A 37 -14.10 -8.16 14.43
N ALA A 38 -13.65 -6.90 14.35
CA ALA A 38 -14.40 -5.81 13.71
C ALA A 38 -14.33 -5.82 12.16
N GLY A 39 -13.67 -6.81 11.55
CA GLY A 39 -13.47 -6.90 10.09
C GLY A 39 -12.39 -5.97 9.53
N SER A 40 -11.67 -5.25 10.38
CA SER A 40 -10.58 -4.37 9.95
C SER A 40 -9.37 -5.17 9.52
N CYS A 41 -8.81 -4.83 8.35
CA CYS A 41 -7.64 -5.51 7.80
C CYS A 41 -6.35 -4.93 8.38
N ARG A 42 -5.57 -5.78 9.04
CA ARG A 42 -4.19 -5.47 9.45
C ARG A 42 -3.24 -6.22 8.54
N VAL A 43 -2.20 -5.55 8.09
CA VAL A 43 -1.22 -6.05 7.12
C VAL A 43 0.14 -6.20 7.79
N ARG A 44 0.81 -7.32 7.57
CA ARG A 44 2.15 -7.60 8.09
C ARG A 44 3.17 -7.20 7.05
N VAL A 45 4.04 -6.26 7.40
CA VAL A 45 5.01 -5.67 6.47
C VAL A 45 6.42 -5.84 7.00
N ARG A 46 7.39 -5.83 6.10
CA ARG A 46 8.82 -5.82 6.38
C ARG A 46 9.48 -4.67 5.65
N CYS A 47 10.16 -3.77 6.34
CA CYS A 47 10.85 -2.63 5.73
C CYS A 47 12.16 -2.32 6.46
N VAL A 48 13.02 -1.51 5.85
CA VAL A 48 14.26 -1.04 6.47
C VAL A 48 14.07 0.37 7.00
N VAL A 49 14.26 0.57 8.31
CA VAL A 49 14.16 1.86 8.98
C VAL A 49 15.47 2.13 9.71
N GLY A 50 16.11 3.26 9.44
CA GLY A 50 17.40 3.59 10.07
C GLY A 50 18.50 2.54 9.83
N GLY A 51 18.45 1.82 8.71
CA GLY A 51 19.39 0.75 8.38
C GLY A 51 19.07 -0.62 8.98
N LEU A 52 18.02 -0.74 9.80
CA LEU A 52 17.60 -2.00 10.41
C LEU A 52 16.35 -2.54 9.74
N ARG A 53 16.32 -3.86 9.51
CA ARG A 53 15.14 -4.55 8.98
C ARG A 53 14.16 -4.78 10.12
N HIS A 54 12.94 -4.29 9.94
CA HIS A 54 11.87 -4.44 10.91
C HIS A 54 10.66 -5.14 10.29
N THR A 55 9.88 -5.83 11.13
CA THR A 55 8.61 -6.44 10.75
C THR A 55 7.52 -5.95 11.70
N ALA A 56 6.38 -5.52 11.17
CA ALA A 56 5.28 -5.01 11.99
C ALA A 56 3.91 -5.26 11.35
N TRP A 57 2.86 -5.18 12.16
CA TRP A 57 1.47 -5.14 11.70
C TRP A 57 1.01 -3.69 11.62
N THR A 58 0.64 -3.22 10.43
CA THR A 58 0.11 -1.87 10.19
C THR A 58 -1.30 -1.92 9.60
N ASP A 59 -1.94 -0.77 9.47
CA ASP A 59 -3.19 -0.62 8.75
C ASP A 59 -2.95 -0.58 7.23
N LEU A 60 -3.92 -1.07 6.44
CA LEU A 60 -3.85 -1.06 4.97
C LEU A 60 -3.70 0.36 4.40
N THR A 61 -4.24 1.38 5.08
CA THR A 61 -4.11 2.80 4.68
C THR A 61 -2.68 3.34 4.77
N HIS A 62 -1.77 2.65 5.47
CA HIS A 62 -0.36 3.01 5.54
C HIS A 62 0.50 2.30 4.49
N LEU A 63 -0.13 1.60 3.54
CA LEU A 63 0.54 0.93 2.44
C LEU A 63 0.14 1.54 1.10
N ARG A 64 1.10 1.55 0.18
CA ARG A 64 0.82 1.73 -1.25
C ARG A 64 1.70 0.82 -2.09
N LEU A 65 1.30 0.61 -3.33
CA LEU A 65 2.15 -0.07 -4.30
C LEU A 65 3.26 0.89 -4.77
N PRO A 66 4.49 0.39 -4.98
CA PRO A 66 5.53 1.19 -5.62
C PRO A 66 5.06 1.63 -7.00
N ALA A 67 5.52 2.80 -7.44
CA ALA A 67 5.26 3.25 -8.80
C ALA A 67 5.75 2.18 -9.79
N PRO A 68 4.95 1.81 -10.81
CA PRO A 68 5.38 0.84 -11.81
C PRO A 68 6.65 1.37 -12.48
N ALA A 69 7.63 0.49 -12.70
CA ALA A 69 8.75 0.84 -13.55
C ALA A 69 8.21 1.19 -14.95
N PRO A 70 8.84 2.14 -15.67
CA PRO A 70 8.37 2.56 -16.99
C PRO A 70 8.25 1.40 -18.01
N ASP A 71 8.90 0.27 -17.77
CA ASP A 71 8.83 -0.94 -18.59
C ASP A 71 7.54 -1.78 -18.35
N ASP A 72 6.97 -1.75 -17.13
CA ASP A 72 5.74 -2.49 -16.77
C ASP A 72 4.46 -1.81 -17.29
N ALA A 73 4.55 -0.58 -17.79
CA ALA A 73 3.42 0.12 -18.41
C ALA A 73 3.07 -0.40 -19.82
N ALA A 74 3.94 -1.20 -20.43
CA ALA A 74 3.83 -1.64 -21.82
C ALA A 74 2.94 -2.86 -22.07
N SER A 75 2.11 -3.27 -21.10
CA SER A 75 1.12 -4.33 -21.29
C SER A 75 -0.33 -3.87 -21.07
N THR A 76 -0.65 -2.64 -21.46
CA THR A 76 -1.99 -2.38 -22.01
C THR A 76 -1.90 -2.85 -23.46
N GLY A 77 -2.46 -4.04 -23.76
CA GLY A 77 -2.59 -4.52 -25.14
C GLY A 77 -3.22 -3.43 -26.03
N PRO A 78 -3.00 -3.46 -27.36
CA PRO A 78 -3.44 -2.37 -28.22
C PRO A 78 -4.94 -2.13 -27.99
N ALA A 79 -5.27 -1.01 -27.36
CA ALA A 79 -6.60 -0.47 -27.39
C ALA A 79 -6.85 -0.19 -28.86
N THR A 80 -7.63 -1.04 -29.52
CA THR A 80 -8.18 -0.76 -30.84
C THR A 80 -8.72 0.67 -30.79
N PRO A 81 -8.21 1.63 -31.58
CA PRO A 81 -8.73 2.98 -31.53
C PRO A 81 -10.18 2.92 -32.01
N CYS A 82 -11.14 3.02 -31.09
CA CYS A 82 -12.48 3.44 -31.44
C CYS A 82 -12.32 4.80 -32.12
N PRO A 83 -12.81 4.99 -33.35
CA PRO A 83 -12.72 6.28 -34.01
C PRO A 83 -13.38 7.33 -33.13
N ALA A 84 -12.59 8.34 -32.80
CA ALA A 84 -12.99 9.49 -32.01
C ALA A 84 -14.07 10.27 -32.73
N ASP A 85 -15.22 10.42 -32.09
CA ASP A 85 -16.04 11.61 -32.21
C ASP A 85 -16.76 11.79 -30.87
N HIS A 86 -16.23 12.64 -29.99
CA HIS A 86 -16.88 13.90 -29.62
C HIS A 86 -16.05 14.64 -28.56
N ASP A 87 -15.58 15.82 -28.96
CA ASP A 87 -15.34 17.05 -28.19
C ASP A 87 -14.75 16.95 -26.76
N ALA A 88 -13.50 17.42 -26.64
CA ALA A 88 -12.86 17.66 -25.36
C ALA A 88 -13.29 19.00 -24.76
N PRO A 89 -13.62 19.04 -23.45
CA PRO A 89 -13.20 20.14 -22.61
C PRO A 89 -12.04 19.70 -21.72
N THR A 90 -10.92 20.39 -21.88
CA THR A 90 -9.86 20.50 -20.86
C THR A 90 -10.49 21.04 -19.59
N ASP A 91 -10.67 20.18 -18.57
CA ASP A 91 -10.78 20.64 -17.19
C ASP A 91 -9.64 20.04 -16.36
N ARG A 92 -8.57 20.84 -16.35
CA ARG A 92 -7.54 21.00 -15.32
C ARG A 92 -7.72 20.09 -14.09
N PHE A 93 -6.87 19.06 -14.00
CA PHE A 93 -6.61 18.39 -12.73
C PHE A 93 -6.31 19.44 -11.64
N PRO A 94 -7.06 19.47 -10.52
CA PRO A 94 -6.70 20.34 -9.41
C PRO A 94 -5.35 19.89 -8.82
N PRO A 95 -4.47 20.82 -8.40
CA PRO A 95 -3.24 20.45 -7.72
C PRO A 95 -3.57 19.73 -6.42
N ALA A 96 -2.87 18.64 -6.15
CA ALA A 96 -2.97 17.84 -4.94
C ALA A 96 -2.77 18.72 -3.69
N SER A 97 -3.85 19.22 -3.11
CA SER A 97 -3.84 20.00 -1.87
C SER A 97 -5.20 19.90 -1.18
N ASP A 98 -5.57 18.69 -0.75
CA ASP A 98 -6.35 18.45 0.46
C ASP A 98 -6.33 16.94 0.80
N ILE A 99 -5.15 16.38 1.10
CA ILE A 99 -5.13 15.05 1.73
C ILE A 99 -5.43 15.28 3.21
N PRO A 100 -6.57 14.80 3.74
CA PRO A 100 -6.90 14.99 5.14
C PRO A 100 -5.78 14.37 5.99
N ARG A 101 -5.15 15.20 6.84
CA ARG A 101 -4.18 14.73 7.83
C ARG A 101 -4.86 13.65 8.67
N PRO A 102 -4.35 12.39 8.69
CA PRO A 102 -4.94 11.38 9.54
C PRO A 102 -4.81 11.80 11.00
N ARG A 103 -5.94 11.75 11.71
CA ARG A 103 -6.01 11.94 13.15
C ARG A 103 -5.20 10.85 13.83
N ARG A 104 -4.12 11.28 14.50
CA ARG A 104 -3.32 10.56 15.49
C ARG A 104 -2.63 9.31 14.92
N ALA A 105 -1.34 9.47 14.63
CA ALA A 105 -0.40 8.39 14.34
C ALA A 105 -0.50 7.29 15.43
N GLY A 106 -1.24 6.23 15.13
CA GLY A 106 -1.18 4.98 15.86
C GLY A 106 0.18 4.35 15.55
N LEU A 107 1.07 4.42 16.54
CA LEU A 107 2.37 3.77 16.61
C LEU A 107 2.35 2.44 15.85
N VAL A 108 3.21 2.30 14.84
CA VAL A 108 3.52 0.99 14.27
C VAL A 108 4.10 0.19 15.42
N GLU A 109 3.39 -0.84 15.88
CA GLU A 109 3.89 -1.76 16.91
C GLU A 109 5.01 -2.59 16.29
N TRP A 110 6.22 -2.06 16.43
CA TRP A 110 7.46 -2.76 16.13
C TRP A 110 7.62 -3.87 17.16
N ILE A 111 7.42 -5.11 16.76
CA ILE A 111 7.80 -6.25 17.58
C ILE A 111 9.32 -6.40 17.40
N GLY A 112 10.08 -5.93 18.39
CA GLY A 112 11.51 -6.21 18.54
C GLY A 112 11.72 -7.30 19.58
N GLY A 113 12.53 -8.31 19.24
CA GLY A 113 12.95 -9.40 20.12
C GLY A 113 12.62 -10.76 19.54
#